data_AF-A0A1D9PXN3-F1
#
_entry.id   AF-A0A1D9PXN3-F1
#
_cell.length_a   1.000
_cell.length_b   1.000
_cell.length_c   1.000
_cell.angle_alpha   90.00
_cell.angle_beta   90.00
_cell.angle_gamma   90.00
#
_symmetry.space_group_name_H-M   'P 1'
#
loop_
_entity.id
_entity.type
_entity.pdbx_description
1 polymer ?
#
loop_
_entity_poly.entity_id
_entity_poly.type
_entity_poly.pdbx_seq_one_letter_code
_entity_poly.pdbx_strand_id
1 'polypeptide(L)'
;MESQADPSDPLAISSEDYLFDLDMPCDLMSEWDIQQAREQPIAVIGVKDVQLSAPVGASAWGWNGVMAECPIQPILVSVSVALRRNFKTASEDDDLTEDTIHYGRLRSAILEAVHRYNTKFKPDNAAELSIKNVVTHLISALTVRHHLTIGKKVNWSSVKVMLPKSSLHGAGTSLTMQTIYREEMPEDQDPGSPESFGVIGRSVSLRIHDLTVPTLIGMLEKERLRKQNVIVNVEMDRWLWNGDSHWDMEQIIVKAMEESSFQTLEALAEHIGKLLIRYVLIPKIIGVVSTASSEAANTWDSLSDDYKKVPWEETNVGDFRSIVKIKLEKPGIYMDTIPGVEMSMDFQPQPNSPYFDLWENYKKLKTPERSYNGTLKDWIAENYPEEPLAYRKRKLEASETELAKSRKITEEINSHPSSSDPTTS
;
A
#
# COMPACT_ATOMS: atom_id res chain seq x y z
N MET A 1 5.47 47.28 36.76
CA MET A 1 4.31 47.50 35.90
C MET A 1 4.09 46.21 35.14
N GLU A 2 3.28 45.34 35.72
CA GLU A 2 2.78 44.13 35.07
C GLU A 2 1.88 44.55 33.90
N SER A 3 2.10 43.95 32.74
CA SER A 3 1.22 44.05 31.58
C SER A 3 0.52 42.71 31.45
N GLN A 4 -0.74 42.68 31.87
CA GLN A 4 -1.66 41.55 31.76
C GLN A 4 -1.82 41.12 30.31
N ALA A 5 -1.67 39.82 30.04
CA ALA A 5 -2.17 39.20 28.82
C ALA A 5 -3.66 38.90 29.02
N ASP A 6 -4.47 39.36 28.07
CA ASP A 6 -5.93 39.17 27.99
C ASP A 6 -6.24 37.71 27.60
N PRO A 7 -7.03 36.95 28.38
CA PRO A 7 -7.26 35.51 28.15
C PRO A 7 -8.37 35.21 27.11
N SER A 8 -8.64 36.13 26.17
CA SER A 8 -9.87 36.14 25.37
C SER A 8 -9.69 35.95 23.86
N ASP A 9 -8.56 35.40 23.38
CA ASP A 9 -8.35 35.14 21.94
C ASP A 9 -8.23 33.63 21.64
N PRO A 10 -9.29 32.96 21.14
CA PRO A 10 -9.26 31.54 20.82
C PRO A 10 -8.52 31.22 19.50
N LEU A 11 -7.82 32.19 18.88
CA LEU A 11 -7.12 32.01 17.60
C LEU A 11 -5.59 32.02 17.69
N ALA A 12 -5.01 32.19 18.87
CA ALA A 12 -3.56 32.07 19.08
C ALA A 12 -3.17 30.60 19.37
N ILE A 13 -3.26 29.74 18.35
CA ILE A 13 -2.68 28.38 18.41
C ILE A 13 -1.37 28.39 17.63
N SER A 14 -0.30 28.01 18.32
CA SER A 14 1.09 27.91 17.87
C SER A 14 1.23 27.14 16.55
N SER A 15 2.16 27.58 15.71
CA SER A 15 2.58 26.94 14.45
C SER A 15 3.28 25.59 14.64
N GLU A 16 3.37 25.07 15.87
CA GLU A 16 4.06 23.83 16.23
C GLU A 16 3.18 22.56 16.09
N ASP A 17 1.87 22.70 15.82
CA ASP A 17 0.93 21.56 15.63
C ASP A 17 1.04 20.84 14.25
N TYR A 18 2.06 21.16 13.44
CA TYR A 18 2.08 20.80 12.01
C TYR A 18 2.90 19.57 11.62
N LEU A 19 3.64 18.95 12.53
CA LEU A 19 4.34 17.69 12.24
C LEU A 19 4.08 16.66 13.33
N PHE A 20 2.90 16.03 13.26
CA PHE A 20 2.87 14.60 13.58
C PHE A 20 3.25 13.89 12.28
N ASP A 21 4.55 13.73 12.05
CA ASP A 21 5.00 12.62 11.23
C ASP A 21 4.41 11.37 11.89
N LEU A 22 3.58 10.65 11.13
CA LEU A 22 3.08 9.34 11.54
C LEU A 22 4.22 8.28 11.53
N ASP A 23 5.49 8.70 11.64
CA ASP A 23 6.64 7.91 12.10
C ASP A 23 6.49 7.56 13.61
N MET A 24 5.28 7.16 13.99
CA MET A 24 5.00 6.52 15.26
C MET A 24 5.46 5.05 15.20
N PRO A 25 6.03 4.51 16.28
CA PRO A 25 6.16 3.07 16.45
C PRO A 25 4.79 2.48 16.82
N CYS A 26 3.87 2.37 15.84
CA CYS A 26 2.76 1.42 15.95
C CYS A 26 2.92 0.38 14.86
N ASP A 27 2.63 -0.88 15.16
CA ASP A 27 2.83 -1.97 14.21
C ASP A 27 2.02 -1.71 12.93
N LEU A 28 2.75 -1.54 11.82
CA LEU A 28 2.16 -1.54 10.49
C LEU A 28 1.79 -2.98 10.13
N MET A 29 0.51 -3.26 10.24
CA MET A 29 -0.10 -4.55 9.99
C MET A 29 -0.56 -4.64 8.53
N SER A 30 -0.68 -5.87 8.01
CA SER A 30 -1.44 -6.05 6.77
C SER A 30 -2.93 -5.81 7.05
N GLU A 31 -3.71 -5.52 6.01
CA GLU A 31 -5.16 -5.44 6.10
C GLU A 31 -5.76 -6.75 6.64
N TRP A 32 -5.17 -7.89 6.26
CA TRP A 32 -5.57 -9.20 6.79
C TRP A 32 -5.36 -9.30 8.30
N ASP A 33 -4.19 -8.89 8.79
CA ASP A 33 -3.87 -8.94 10.22
C ASP A 33 -4.79 -8.01 11.01
N ILE A 34 -5.10 -6.81 10.48
CA ILE A 34 -6.11 -5.91 11.06
C ILE A 34 -7.48 -6.59 11.12
N GLN A 35 -7.90 -7.26 10.05
CA GLN A 35 -9.19 -7.94 10.00
C GLN A 35 -9.27 -9.11 11.00
N GLN A 36 -8.15 -9.80 11.27
CA GLN A 36 -8.06 -10.87 12.28
C GLN A 36 -7.99 -10.34 13.71
N ALA A 37 -7.26 -9.24 13.93
CA ALA A 37 -7.11 -8.61 15.24
C ALA A 37 -8.38 -7.85 15.67
N ARG A 38 -9.22 -7.46 14.72
CA ARG A 38 -10.45 -6.72 14.97
C ARG A 38 -11.52 -7.60 15.63
N GLU A 39 -12.05 -7.12 16.74
CA GLU A 39 -13.27 -7.66 17.37
C GLU A 39 -14.49 -7.48 16.45
N GLN A 40 -15.46 -8.40 16.54
CA GLN A 40 -16.72 -8.25 15.80
C GLN A 40 -17.38 -6.90 16.13
N PRO A 41 -17.64 -6.03 15.13
CA PRO A 41 -18.20 -4.73 15.40
C PRO A 41 -19.65 -4.86 15.86
N ILE A 42 -19.93 -4.30 17.03
CA ILE A 42 -21.29 -4.22 17.57
C ILE A 42 -22.13 -3.25 16.73
N ALA A 43 -21.54 -2.12 16.36
CA ALA A 43 -22.15 -1.10 15.53
C ALA A 43 -21.07 -0.39 14.71
N VAL A 44 -21.42 0.02 13.49
CA VAL A 44 -20.55 0.83 12.63
C VAL A 44 -21.30 2.09 12.22
N ILE A 45 -20.68 3.23 12.50
CA ILE A 45 -21.19 4.54 12.11
C ILE A 45 -20.22 5.11 11.08
N GLY A 46 -20.74 5.64 9.99
CA GLY A 46 -19.89 6.19 8.96
C GLY A 46 -20.60 7.16 8.04
N VAL A 47 -19.78 7.96 7.35
CA VAL A 47 -20.18 8.82 6.26
C VAL A 47 -19.46 8.33 5.01
N LYS A 48 -20.20 8.15 3.91
CA LYS A 48 -19.67 7.61 2.66
C LYS A 48 -19.63 8.68 1.59
N ASP A 49 -18.52 8.68 0.86
CA ASP A 49 -18.29 9.41 -0.38
C ASP A 49 -18.66 10.89 -0.31
N VAL A 50 -18.22 11.56 0.76
CA VAL A 50 -18.31 13.02 0.87
C VAL A 50 -17.45 13.62 -0.25
N GLN A 51 -18.12 14.20 -1.24
CA GLN A 51 -17.46 14.80 -2.38
C GLN A 51 -16.88 16.18 -2.03
N LEU A 52 -15.57 16.31 -2.20
CA LEU A 52 -14.80 17.54 -1.97
C LEU A 52 -13.79 17.72 -3.10
N SER A 53 -12.93 18.73 -3.00
CA SER A 53 -11.82 18.95 -3.93
C SER A 53 -10.56 19.30 -3.17
N ALA A 54 -9.41 18.81 -3.64
CA ALA A 54 -8.10 19.11 -3.07
C ALA A 54 -7.01 19.11 -4.17
N PRO A 55 -5.92 19.88 -3.99
CA PRO A 55 -4.71 19.72 -4.81
C PRO A 55 -4.02 18.42 -4.39
N VAL A 56 -4.10 17.38 -5.21
CA VAL A 56 -3.60 16.04 -4.86
C VAL A 56 -3.24 15.24 -6.09
N GLY A 57 -2.02 14.74 -6.16
CA GLY A 57 -1.53 13.77 -7.15
C GLY A 57 -1.74 14.17 -8.61
N ALA A 58 -1.42 13.27 -9.53
CA ALA A 58 -1.84 13.41 -10.90
C ALA A 58 -3.35 13.15 -11.02
N SER A 59 -4.00 13.95 -11.85
CA SER A 59 -5.31 13.61 -12.40
C SER A 59 -5.10 12.93 -13.75
N ALA A 60 -6.15 12.38 -14.35
CA ALA A 60 -6.21 11.71 -15.64
C ALA A 60 -5.54 12.48 -16.80
N TRP A 61 -5.31 13.79 -16.65
CA TRP A 61 -4.61 14.64 -17.61
C TRP A 61 -3.10 14.77 -17.36
N GLY A 62 -2.58 14.09 -16.35
CA GLY A 62 -1.20 14.09 -15.91
C GLY A 62 -0.88 15.17 -14.86
N TRP A 63 0.32 15.04 -14.30
CA TRP A 63 1.00 16.06 -13.51
C TRP A 63 2.52 15.80 -13.58
N ASN A 64 3.29 16.84 -13.84
CA ASN A 64 4.75 16.78 -14.04
C ASN A 64 5.55 16.90 -12.72
N GLY A 65 4.88 16.97 -11.57
CA GLY A 65 5.53 17.17 -10.27
C GLY A 65 5.86 18.63 -9.95
N VAL A 66 5.44 19.60 -10.77
CA VAL A 66 5.57 21.02 -10.43
C VAL A 66 4.45 21.39 -9.45
N MET A 67 4.81 21.72 -8.20
CA MET A 67 3.86 21.95 -7.10
C MET A 67 2.82 23.03 -7.41
N ALA A 68 3.24 24.14 -8.04
CA ALA A 68 2.35 25.24 -8.42
C ALA A 68 1.29 24.85 -9.47
N GLU A 69 1.53 23.74 -10.19
CA GLU A 69 0.67 23.22 -11.26
C GLU A 69 -0.11 21.97 -10.81
N CYS A 70 -0.04 21.60 -9.52
CA CYS A 70 -0.77 20.43 -9.02
C CYS A 70 -2.28 20.61 -9.24
N PRO A 71 -2.95 19.66 -9.91
CA PRO A 71 -4.35 19.82 -10.25
C PRO A 71 -5.23 19.74 -9.00
N ILE A 72 -6.20 20.66 -8.91
CA ILE A 72 -7.32 20.51 -7.98
C ILE A 72 -8.30 19.54 -8.62
N GLN A 73 -8.51 18.39 -7.99
CA GLN A 73 -9.41 17.35 -8.49
C GLN A 73 -10.43 16.93 -7.43
N PRO A 74 -11.60 16.39 -7.85
CA PRO A 74 -12.58 15.89 -6.90
C PRO A 74 -12.00 14.71 -6.11
N ILE A 75 -12.30 14.68 -4.82
CA ILE A 75 -11.99 13.58 -3.90
C ILE A 75 -13.29 13.09 -3.27
N LEU A 76 -13.40 11.79 -3.03
CA LEU A 76 -14.49 11.21 -2.24
C LEU A 76 -13.90 10.70 -0.93
N VAL A 77 -14.39 11.27 0.18
CA VAL A 77 -13.93 10.91 1.52
C VAL A 77 -14.98 10.04 2.21
N SER A 78 -14.55 8.85 2.63
CA SER A 78 -15.36 7.90 3.39
C SER A 78 -14.71 7.65 4.75
N VAL A 79 -15.48 7.77 5.83
CA VAL A 79 -15.03 7.49 7.20
C VAL A 79 -15.99 6.53 7.85
N SER A 80 -15.46 5.48 8.47
CA SER A 80 -16.23 4.50 9.26
C SER A 80 -15.57 4.29 10.61
N VAL A 81 -16.38 4.16 11.65
CA VAL A 81 -15.95 3.96 13.03
C VAL A 81 -16.79 2.84 13.62
N ALA A 82 -16.13 1.86 14.23
CA ALA A 82 -16.80 0.77 14.94
C ALA A 82 -16.81 1.05 16.43
N LEU A 83 -17.99 0.90 17.03
CA LEU A 83 -18.19 1.07 18.46
C LEU A 83 -17.83 -0.20 19.23
N ARG A 84 -17.17 -0.01 20.38
CA ARG A 84 -16.80 -1.06 21.33
C ARG A 84 -18.00 -1.56 22.16
N ARG A 85 -19.04 -0.75 22.31
CA ARG A 85 -20.27 -1.06 23.07
C ARG A 85 -21.51 -0.62 22.30
N ASN A 86 -22.67 -1.19 22.62
CA ASN A 86 -23.96 -0.78 22.03
C ASN A 86 -24.30 0.65 22.45
N PHE A 87 -24.98 1.40 21.58
CA PHE A 87 -25.55 2.73 21.87
C PHE A 87 -26.97 2.60 22.46
N LYS A 88 -27.10 1.83 23.55
CA LYS A 88 -28.41 1.45 24.10
C LYS A 88 -29.25 2.66 24.51
N THR A 89 -28.63 3.65 25.15
CA THR A 89 -29.28 4.87 25.64
C THR A 89 -29.75 5.71 24.47
N ALA A 90 -28.88 5.92 23.46
CA ALA A 90 -29.29 6.65 22.26
C ALA A 90 -30.43 5.95 21.49
N SER A 91 -30.49 4.62 21.52
CA SER A 91 -31.56 3.87 20.87
C SER A 91 -32.86 3.82 21.67
N GLU A 92 -32.81 3.79 23.00
CA GLU A 92 -33.99 3.70 23.87
C GLU A 92 -34.64 5.06 24.09
N ASP A 93 -33.83 6.11 24.22
CA ASP A 93 -34.30 7.46 24.54
C ASP A 93 -34.48 8.35 23.29
N ASP A 94 -34.15 7.83 22.10
CA ASP A 94 -34.15 8.57 20.82
C ASP A 94 -33.41 9.92 20.91
N ASP A 95 -32.26 9.90 21.59
CA ASP A 95 -31.44 11.08 21.85
C ASP A 95 -29.96 10.82 21.52
N LEU A 96 -29.25 11.88 21.16
CA LEU A 96 -27.83 11.84 20.85
C LEU A 96 -27.01 11.89 22.14
N THR A 97 -27.07 10.80 22.90
CA THR A 97 -26.34 10.68 24.16
C THR A 97 -24.86 10.37 23.93
N GLU A 98 -24.07 10.37 25.01
CA GLU A 98 -22.64 10.12 24.91
C GLU A 98 -22.29 8.72 24.38
N ASP A 99 -23.19 7.73 24.38
CA ASP A 99 -22.89 6.36 23.96
C ASP A 99 -22.84 6.13 22.44
N THR A 100 -23.07 7.17 21.63
CA THR A 100 -23.02 7.12 20.15
C THR A 100 -22.08 8.18 19.55
N ILE A 101 -21.77 8.04 18.26
CA ILE A 101 -21.01 9.03 17.48
C ILE A 101 -21.95 9.67 16.46
N HIS A 102 -22.09 10.99 16.54
CA HIS A 102 -22.94 11.72 15.61
C HIS A 102 -22.32 11.79 14.20
N TYR A 103 -22.95 11.18 13.19
CA TYR A 103 -22.47 11.19 11.80
C TYR A 103 -22.29 12.61 11.22
N GLY A 104 -23.13 13.56 11.64
CA GLY A 104 -22.95 14.98 11.31
C GLY A 104 -21.67 15.60 11.87
N ARG A 105 -21.16 15.16 13.05
CA ARG A 105 -19.85 15.60 13.55
C ARG A 105 -18.72 15.01 12.71
N LEU A 106 -18.83 13.74 12.31
CA LEU A 106 -17.88 13.13 11.36
C LEU A 106 -17.84 13.92 10.04
N ARG A 107 -19.01 14.24 9.47
CA ARG A 107 -19.10 15.05 8.25
C ARG A 107 -18.47 16.42 8.43
N SER A 108 -18.81 17.15 9.49
CA SER A 108 -18.25 18.49 9.75
C SER A 108 -16.73 18.44 9.93
N ALA A 109 -16.22 17.44 10.65
CA ALA A 109 -14.79 17.23 10.82
C ALA A 109 -14.08 16.94 9.49
N ILE A 110 -14.68 16.14 8.61
CA ILE A 110 -14.15 15.90 7.25
C ILE A 110 -14.08 17.21 6.45
N LEU A 111 -15.15 18.01 6.45
CA LEU A 111 -15.20 19.29 5.73
C LEU A 111 -14.12 20.24 6.23
N GLU A 112 -13.98 20.36 7.55
CA GLU A 112 -12.98 21.21 8.18
C GLU A 112 -11.55 20.73 7.89
N ALA A 113 -11.29 19.43 7.98
CA ALA A 113 -9.98 18.85 7.72
C ALA A 113 -9.51 19.13 6.29
N VAL A 114 -10.38 18.92 5.29
CA VAL A 114 -10.04 19.19 3.88
C VAL A 114 -9.92 20.69 3.62
N HIS A 115 -10.76 21.51 4.25
CA HIS A 115 -10.61 22.96 4.15
C HIS A 115 -9.26 23.44 4.69
N ARG A 116 -8.83 22.90 5.85
CA ARG A 116 -7.51 23.19 6.45
C ARG A 116 -6.37 22.67 5.57
N TYR A 117 -6.50 21.49 4.98
CA TYR A 117 -5.54 20.99 3.99
C TYR A 117 -5.39 21.99 2.84
N ASN A 118 -6.49 22.44 2.24
CA ASN A 118 -6.45 23.37 1.10
C ASN A 118 -5.91 24.77 1.43
N THR A 119 -6.02 25.22 2.68
CA THR A 119 -5.72 26.63 3.05
C THR A 119 -4.45 26.80 3.86
N LYS A 120 -4.08 25.80 4.69
CA LYS A 120 -2.98 25.89 5.64
C LYS A 120 -1.83 24.95 5.33
N PHE A 121 -2.07 23.85 4.61
CA PHE A 121 -1.00 22.94 4.23
C PHE A 121 -0.06 23.63 3.24
N LYS A 122 1.24 23.58 3.55
CA LYS A 122 2.30 24.08 2.69
C LYS A 122 3.23 22.90 2.43
N PRO A 123 3.10 22.23 1.26
CA PRO A 123 4.00 21.14 0.95
C PRO A 123 5.42 21.68 0.77
N ASP A 124 6.42 20.96 1.26
CA ASP A 124 7.84 21.30 1.06
C ASP A 124 8.34 20.79 -0.30
N ASN A 125 7.71 19.74 -0.83
CA ASN A 125 8.04 19.13 -2.11
C ASN A 125 6.79 18.55 -2.79
N ALA A 126 6.94 18.15 -4.05
CA ALA A 126 5.83 17.58 -4.83
C ALA A 126 5.31 16.24 -4.28
N ALA A 127 6.16 15.41 -3.66
CA ALA A 127 5.71 14.11 -3.14
C ALA A 127 4.69 14.26 -2.00
N GLU A 128 4.68 15.41 -1.33
CA GLU A 128 3.73 15.73 -0.27
C GLU A 128 2.32 16.07 -0.77
N LEU A 129 2.14 16.37 -2.04
CA LEU A 129 0.82 16.50 -2.67
C LEU A 129 0.30 15.13 -3.09
N SER A 130 0.26 14.17 -2.15
CA SER A 130 -0.16 12.78 -2.38
C SER A 130 -1.42 12.42 -1.60
N ILE A 131 -2.11 11.36 -2.03
CA ILE A 131 -3.31 10.85 -1.35
C ILE A 131 -3.01 10.53 0.13
N LYS A 132 -1.80 10.03 0.41
CA LYS A 132 -1.34 9.73 1.77
C LYS A 132 -1.44 10.94 2.68
N ASN A 133 -0.96 12.10 2.25
CA ASN A 133 -1.04 13.30 3.09
C ASN A 133 -2.47 13.77 3.32
N VAL A 134 -3.36 13.67 2.32
CA VAL A 134 -4.78 13.98 2.52
C VAL A 134 -5.39 13.07 3.60
N VAL A 135 -5.11 11.76 3.54
CA VAL A 135 -5.56 10.78 4.55
C VAL A 135 -4.96 11.07 5.92
N THR A 136 -3.66 11.37 6.00
CA THR A 136 -2.98 11.75 7.25
C THR A 136 -3.62 12.98 7.90
N HIS A 137 -3.88 14.03 7.12
CA HIS A 137 -4.55 15.24 7.62
C HIS A 137 -5.97 14.96 8.13
N LEU A 138 -6.73 14.12 7.43
CA LEU A 138 -8.05 13.68 7.87
C LEU A 138 -7.98 12.95 9.20
N ILE A 139 -7.05 12.01 9.35
CA ILE A 139 -6.91 11.19 10.56
C ILE A 139 -6.45 12.05 11.74
N SER A 140 -5.49 12.94 11.52
CA SER A 140 -5.06 13.91 12.54
C SER A 140 -6.23 14.77 13.01
N ALA A 141 -7.06 15.30 12.11
CA ALA A 141 -8.23 16.08 12.50
C ALA A 141 -9.26 15.24 13.28
N LEU A 142 -9.59 14.04 12.80
CA LEU A 142 -10.58 13.17 13.42
C LEU A 142 -10.14 12.66 14.80
N THR A 143 -8.85 12.36 14.96
CA THR A 143 -8.27 11.76 16.16
C THR A 143 -7.87 12.82 17.19
N VAL A 144 -7.05 13.80 16.78
CA VAL A 144 -6.40 14.73 17.70
C VAL A 144 -7.29 15.92 18.01
N ARG A 145 -8.01 16.45 17.01
CA ARG A 145 -8.78 17.70 17.21
C ARG A 145 -10.21 17.46 17.66
N HIS A 146 -10.87 16.46 17.08
CA HIS A 146 -12.27 16.21 17.37
C HIS A 146 -12.50 15.00 18.28
N HIS A 147 -11.46 14.18 18.53
CA HIS A 147 -11.52 12.96 19.33
C HIS A 147 -12.70 12.04 18.93
N LEU A 148 -12.98 11.94 17.63
CA LEU A 148 -14.13 11.19 17.09
C LEU A 148 -13.79 9.75 16.74
N THR A 149 -12.52 9.47 16.46
CA THR A 149 -12.03 8.16 16.02
C THR A 149 -11.22 7.44 17.09
N ILE A 150 -11.18 7.98 18.31
CA ILE A 150 -10.43 7.45 19.44
C ILE A 150 -11.30 7.36 20.70
N GLY A 151 -10.74 6.72 21.73
CA GLY A 151 -11.27 6.70 23.08
C GLY A 151 -12.05 5.43 23.41
N LYS A 152 -12.56 5.36 24.65
CA LYS A 152 -13.24 4.17 25.23
C LYS A 152 -14.37 3.56 24.39
N LYS A 153 -14.90 4.32 23.44
CA LYS A 153 -16.06 3.95 22.62
C LYS A 153 -15.69 3.33 21.28
N VAL A 154 -14.46 3.51 20.79
CA VAL A 154 -14.05 3.10 19.45
C VAL A 154 -13.03 1.97 19.54
N ASN A 155 -13.23 0.89 18.79
CA ASN A 155 -12.22 -0.17 18.67
C ASN A 155 -11.58 -0.23 17.27
N TRP A 156 -12.21 0.38 16.27
CA TRP A 156 -11.69 0.42 14.90
C TRP A 156 -12.17 1.66 14.15
N SER A 157 -11.31 2.20 13.30
CA SER A 157 -11.66 3.25 12.34
C SER A 157 -11.10 2.93 10.96
N SER A 158 -11.75 3.46 9.93
CA SER A 158 -11.31 3.39 8.54
C SER A 158 -11.55 4.72 7.87
N VAL A 159 -10.49 5.31 7.32
CA VAL A 159 -10.53 6.53 6.52
C VAL A 159 -10.07 6.20 5.11
N LYS A 160 -10.94 6.44 4.13
CA LYS A 160 -10.67 6.20 2.71
C LYS A 160 -10.80 7.51 1.94
N VAL A 161 -9.80 7.81 1.12
CA VAL A 161 -9.85 8.88 0.13
C VAL A 161 -9.76 8.25 -1.26
N MET A 162 -10.75 8.52 -2.11
CA MET A 162 -10.80 8.09 -3.50
C MET A 162 -10.60 9.29 -4.42
N LEU A 163 -9.74 9.15 -5.42
CA LEU A 163 -9.55 10.07 -6.53
C LEU A 163 -10.26 9.49 -7.77
N PRO A 164 -11.53 9.80 -8.02
CA PRO A 164 -12.25 9.27 -9.18
C PRO A 164 -11.70 9.76 -10.53
N LYS A 165 -10.88 10.81 -10.52
CA LYS A 165 -10.29 11.41 -11.73
C LYS A 165 -8.80 11.11 -11.85
N SER A 166 -8.23 10.21 -11.06
CA SER A 166 -6.82 9.84 -11.17
C SER A 166 -6.51 8.83 -12.28
N SER A 167 -7.53 8.16 -12.81
CA SER A 167 -7.40 7.15 -13.86
C SER A 167 -8.20 7.53 -15.10
N LEU A 168 -7.67 7.19 -16.29
CA LEU A 168 -8.41 7.27 -17.55
C LEU A 168 -9.12 5.96 -17.90
N HIS A 169 -8.57 4.83 -17.45
CA HIS A 169 -9.03 3.49 -17.83
C HIS A 169 -9.87 2.80 -16.76
N GLY A 170 -9.90 3.34 -15.55
CA GLY A 170 -10.62 2.76 -14.42
C GLY A 170 -11.45 3.76 -13.63
N ALA A 171 -12.00 3.29 -12.52
CA ALA A 171 -12.83 4.09 -11.62
C ALA A 171 -12.02 5.09 -10.78
N GLY A 172 -10.68 4.97 -10.77
CA GLY A 172 -9.74 5.85 -10.07
C GLY A 172 -8.88 5.11 -9.05
N THR A 173 -8.25 5.88 -8.17
CA THR A 173 -7.32 5.36 -7.15
C THR A 173 -7.81 5.73 -5.76
N SER A 174 -7.72 4.83 -4.80
CA SER A 174 -7.96 5.15 -3.38
C SER A 174 -6.79 4.80 -2.49
N LEU A 175 -6.65 5.56 -1.41
CA LEU A 175 -5.90 5.12 -0.23
C LEU A 175 -6.87 4.90 0.92
N THR A 176 -6.78 3.75 1.57
CA THR A 176 -7.52 3.43 2.79
C THR A 176 -6.53 3.23 3.91
N MET A 177 -6.75 3.90 5.04
CA MET A 177 -6.04 3.66 6.28
C MET A 177 -7.02 3.17 7.32
N GLN A 178 -6.69 2.04 7.94
CA GLN A 178 -7.45 1.47 9.04
C GLN A 178 -6.63 1.53 10.32
N THR A 179 -7.29 1.67 11.45
CA THR A 179 -6.63 1.73 12.75
C THR A 179 -7.45 0.94 13.77
N ILE A 180 -6.79 0.10 14.55
CA ILE A 180 -7.38 -0.58 15.70
C ILE A 180 -6.91 0.11 16.98
N TYR A 181 -7.84 0.23 17.93
CA TYR A 181 -7.62 0.89 19.20
C TYR A 181 -7.87 -0.10 20.35
N ARG A 182 -6.99 -0.12 21.36
CA ARG A 182 -7.26 -0.74 22.66
C ARG A 182 -8.16 0.16 23.50
N GLU A 183 -8.75 -0.42 24.55
CA GLU A 183 -9.42 0.37 25.57
C GLU A 183 -8.37 1.17 26.35
N GLU A 184 -8.62 2.47 26.56
CA GLU A 184 -7.74 3.35 27.32
C GLU A 184 -7.58 2.82 28.75
N MET A 185 -6.33 2.64 29.17
CA MET A 185 -5.98 2.23 30.53
C MET A 185 -5.80 3.47 31.42
N PRO A 186 -6.01 3.38 32.75
CA PRO A 186 -5.85 4.52 33.66
C PRO A 186 -4.46 5.18 33.64
N GLU A 187 -3.45 4.42 33.19
CA GLU A 187 -2.05 4.83 33.07
C GLU A 187 -1.76 5.63 31.79
N ASP A 188 -2.69 5.67 30.82
CA ASP A 188 -2.56 6.36 29.52
C ASP A 188 -2.81 7.89 29.61
N GLN A 189 -2.78 8.46 30.82
CA GLN A 189 -3.13 9.85 31.11
C GLN A 189 -2.02 10.87 30.84
N ASP A 190 -0.90 10.49 30.23
CA ASP A 190 0.14 11.45 29.86
C ASP A 190 -0.27 12.16 28.55
N PRO A 191 -0.67 13.45 28.60
CA PRO A 191 -1.25 14.13 27.46
C PRO A 191 -0.20 14.36 26.37
N GLY A 192 -0.39 13.73 25.22
CA GLY A 192 0.39 14.00 24.00
C GLY A 192 1.30 12.88 23.52
N SER A 193 1.43 11.77 24.26
CA SER A 193 2.14 10.58 23.74
C SER A 193 1.22 9.79 22.79
N PRO A 194 1.72 9.18 21.71
CA PRO A 194 0.87 8.38 20.83
C PRO A 194 0.26 7.12 21.46
N GLU A 195 0.89 6.63 22.54
CA GLU A 195 0.38 5.57 23.41
C GLU A 195 -0.90 6.01 24.13
N SER A 196 -1.08 7.32 24.38
CA SER A 196 -2.30 7.88 24.99
C SER A 196 -3.56 7.71 24.12
N PHE A 197 -3.41 7.49 22.81
CA PHE A 197 -4.54 7.25 21.90
C PHE A 197 -4.96 5.77 21.82
N GLY A 198 -4.25 4.88 22.53
CA GLY A 198 -4.54 3.45 22.55
C GLY A 198 -4.41 2.78 21.18
N VAL A 199 -3.61 3.30 20.26
CA VAL A 199 -3.44 2.66 18.93
C VAL A 199 -2.62 1.39 19.07
N ILE A 200 -3.14 0.25 18.61
CA ILE A 200 -2.44 -1.04 18.65
C ILE A 200 -2.00 -1.55 17.30
N GLY A 201 -2.54 -1.01 16.21
CA GLY A 201 -2.16 -1.43 14.87
C GLY A 201 -2.81 -0.57 13.80
N ARG A 202 -2.12 -0.46 12.66
CA ARG A 202 -2.60 0.27 11.49
C ARG A 202 -2.33 -0.52 10.21
N SER A 203 -3.23 -0.41 9.24
CA SER A 203 -2.96 -0.81 7.86
C SER A 203 -3.17 0.38 6.92
N VAL A 204 -2.42 0.40 5.83
CA VAL A 204 -2.55 1.42 4.78
C VAL A 204 -2.50 0.70 3.43
N SER A 205 -3.57 0.79 2.65
CA SER A 205 -3.70 0.11 1.36
C SER A 205 -3.95 1.13 0.25
N LEU A 206 -3.09 1.14 -0.77
CA LEU A 206 -3.31 1.89 -2.01
C LEU A 206 -3.97 0.96 -3.03
N ARG A 207 -5.07 1.39 -3.65
CA ARG A 207 -5.81 0.57 -4.61
C ARG A 207 -6.13 1.33 -5.89
N ILE A 208 -5.87 0.71 -7.03
CA ILE A 208 -6.33 1.14 -8.35
C ILE A 208 -7.57 0.33 -8.69
N HIS A 209 -8.67 1.02 -9.01
CA HIS A 209 -10.00 0.43 -9.15
C HIS A 209 -10.41 0.26 -10.60
N ASP A 210 -10.88 -0.95 -10.92
CA ASP A 210 -11.64 -1.27 -12.12
C ASP A 210 -11.04 -0.81 -13.44
N LEU A 211 -9.71 -0.88 -13.59
CA LEU A 211 -9.06 -0.60 -14.86
C LEU A 211 -9.56 -1.58 -15.92
N THR A 212 -10.22 -1.06 -16.95
CA THR A 212 -10.79 -1.88 -18.02
C THR A 212 -9.91 -1.78 -19.25
N VAL A 213 -9.19 -2.86 -19.56
CA VAL A 213 -8.22 -2.89 -20.66
C VAL A 213 -8.61 -3.95 -21.69
N PRO A 214 -8.66 -3.61 -23.00
CA PRO A 214 -8.79 -4.59 -24.06
C PRO A 214 -7.54 -5.47 -24.18
N THR A 215 -7.69 -6.76 -23.91
CA THR A 215 -6.60 -7.73 -23.72
C THR A 215 -6.82 -8.96 -24.58
N LEU A 216 -5.75 -9.49 -25.18
CA LEU A 216 -5.81 -10.75 -25.91
C LEU A 216 -5.62 -11.93 -24.94
N ILE A 217 -6.73 -12.55 -24.52
CA ILE A 217 -6.75 -13.53 -23.42
C ILE A 217 -7.72 -14.69 -23.69
N GLY A 218 -7.28 -15.91 -23.44
CA GLY A 218 -8.14 -17.11 -23.56
C GLY A 218 -7.41 -18.33 -24.09
N MET A 219 -7.98 -19.50 -23.81
CA MET A 219 -7.45 -20.80 -24.22
C MET A 219 -7.92 -21.19 -25.62
N LEU A 220 -9.11 -20.76 -26.03
CA LEU A 220 -9.71 -21.14 -27.30
C LEU A 220 -9.16 -20.28 -28.43
N GLU A 221 -8.84 -20.87 -29.58
CA GLU A 221 -8.31 -20.14 -30.75
C GLU A 221 -9.16 -18.93 -31.15
N LYS A 222 -10.49 -19.04 -31.06
CA LYS A 222 -11.40 -17.90 -31.34
C LYS A 222 -11.19 -16.70 -30.40
N GLU A 223 -10.82 -16.95 -29.14
CA GLU A 223 -10.50 -15.90 -28.16
C GLU A 223 -9.16 -15.22 -28.46
N ARG A 224 -8.30 -15.89 -29.25
CA ARG A 224 -6.98 -15.41 -29.69
C ARG A 224 -7.04 -14.54 -30.94
N LEU A 225 -8.22 -14.31 -31.51
CA LEU A 225 -8.41 -13.50 -32.70
C LEU A 225 -8.83 -12.06 -32.39
N ARG A 226 -9.37 -11.80 -31.19
CA ARG A 226 -9.89 -10.48 -30.81
C ARG A 226 -9.62 -10.17 -29.34
N LYS A 227 -9.31 -8.91 -29.07
CA LYS A 227 -9.20 -8.39 -27.70
C LYS A 227 -10.56 -8.41 -27.02
N GLN A 228 -10.54 -8.72 -25.73
CA GLN A 228 -11.70 -8.77 -24.85
C GLN A 228 -11.43 -7.84 -23.67
N ASN A 229 -12.47 -7.21 -23.12
CA ASN A 229 -12.28 -6.36 -21.95
C ASN A 229 -11.98 -7.22 -20.73
N VAL A 230 -10.89 -6.90 -20.04
CA VAL A 230 -10.53 -7.46 -18.74
C VAL A 230 -10.51 -6.31 -17.74
N ILE A 231 -11.15 -6.52 -16.59
CA ILE A 231 -11.16 -5.58 -15.48
C ILE A 231 -10.06 -6.00 -14.52
N VAL A 232 -9.17 -5.07 -14.15
CA VAL A 232 -8.13 -5.29 -13.16
C VAL A 232 -8.27 -4.34 -11.97
N ASN A 233 -8.20 -4.93 -10.79
CA ASN A 233 -8.02 -4.23 -9.53
C ASN A 233 -6.64 -4.60 -8.99
N VAL A 234 -5.86 -3.59 -8.61
CA VAL A 234 -4.54 -3.79 -7.98
C VAL A 234 -4.53 -3.07 -6.66
N GLU A 235 -4.13 -3.76 -5.61
CA GLU A 235 -4.01 -3.24 -4.26
C GLU A 235 -2.61 -3.51 -3.72
N MET A 236 -1.99 -2.48 -3.16
CA MET A 236 -0.72 -2.55 -2.47
C MET A 236 -0.99 -2.31 -0.99
N ASP A 237 -0.82 -3.35 -0.21
CA ASP A 237 -0.92 -3.30 1.25
C ASP A 237 0.39 -2.79 1.86
N ARG A 238 0.31 -2.23 3.07
CA ARG A 238 1.42 -1.58 3.77
C ARG A 238 2.05 -0.46 2.93
N TRP A 239 1.21 0.38 2.35
CA TRP A 239 1.63 1.52 1.52
C TRP A 239 2.09 2.70 2.39
N LEU A 240 3.41 2.86 2.55
CA LEU A 240 4.01 3.94 3.34
C LEU A 240 4.53 5.12 2.52
N TRP A 241 4.35 5.10 1.21
CA TRP A 241 5.05 5.98 0.28
C TRP A 241 4.32 7.30 0.11
N ASN A 242 5.10 8.39 0.12
CA ASN A 242 4.65 9.68 -0.40
C ASN A 242 4.76 9.69 -1.94
N GLY A 243 4.11 10.66 -2.55
CA GLY A 243 4.09 10.84 -3.99
C GLY A 243 3.05 9.99 -4.71
N ASP A 244 3.18 9.98 -6.03
CA ASP A 244 2.07 9.70 -6.92
C ASP A 244 2.29 8.41 -7.74
N SER A 245 2.75 7.35 -7.09
CA SER A 245 3.19 6.13 -7.78
C SER A 245 2.06 5.39 -8.51
N HIS A 246 0.79 5.67 -8.18
CA HIS A 246 -0.35 4.99 -8.80
C HIS A 246 -0.40 5.18 -10.33
N TRP A 247 0.09 6.32 -10.82
CA TRP A 247 0.23 6.59 -12.25
C TRP A 247 1.23 5.65 -12.92
N ASP A 248 2.40 5.46 -12.30
CA ASP A 248 3.44 4.56 -12.81
C ASP A 248 2.92 3.13 -12.89
N MET A 249 2.17 2.73 -11.86
CA MET A 249 1.55 1.41 -11.79
C MET A 249 0.47 1.23 -12.86
N GLU A 250 -0.46 2.19 -13.02
CA GLU A 250 -1.47 2.14 -14.08
C GLU A 250 -0.83 2.01 -15.46
N GLN A 251 0.20 2.81 -15.76
CA GLN A 251 0.91 2.74 -17.05
C GLN A 251 1.48 1.34 -17.31
N ILE A 252 2.14 0.73 -16.32
CA ILE A 252 2.70 -0.61 -16.46
C ILE A 252 1.60 -1.65 -16.63
N ILE A 253 0.52 -1.57 -15.84
CA ILE A 253 -0.61 -2.50 -15.91
C ILE A 253 -1.25 -2.44 -17.31
N VAL A 254 -1.59 -1.24 -17.78
CA VAL A 254 -2.24 -1.05 -19.08
C VAL A 254 -1.35 -1.60 -20.20
N LYS A 255 -0.07 -1.23 -20.24
CA LYS A 255 0.87 -1.73 -21.27
C LYS A 255 1.05 -3.23 -21.21
N ALA A 256 1.24 -3.79 -20.01
CA ALA A 256 1.37 -5.24 -19.83
C ALA A 256 0.15 -5.97 -20.39
N MET A 257 -1.06 -5.48 -20.12
CA MET A 257 -2.31 -6.05 -20.61
C MET A 257 -2.49 -5.86 -22.12
N GLU A 258 -2.19 -4.68 -22.66
CA GLU A 258 -2.33 -4.36 -24.09
C GLU A 258 -1.41 -5.21 -24.98
N GLU A 259 -0.19 -5.49 -24.49
CA GLU A 259 0.87 -6.26 -25.16
C GLU A 259 0.83 -7.77 -24.83
N SER A 260 -0.08 -8.17 -23.94
CA SER A 260 -0.19 -9.54 -23.50
C SER A 260 -0.82 -10.44 -24.56
N SER A 261 -0.51 -11.72 -24.43
CA SER A 261 -1.14 -12.79 -25.19
C SER A 261 -1.26 -14.04 -24.32
N PHE A 262 -1.59 -13.89 -23.03
CA PHE A 262 -1.71 -15.02 -22.11
C PHE A 262 -2.93 -15.86 -22.41
N GLN A 263 -2.88 -17.15 -22.09
CA GLN A 263 -4.03 -18.03 -22.26
C GLN A 263 -4.99 -17.96 -21.07
N THR A 264 -4.46 -17.75 -19.86
CA THR A 264 -5.22 -17.78 -18.61
C THR A 264 -5.07 -16.48 -17.82
N LEU A 265 -6.06 -16.17 -16.97
CA LEU A 265 -6.04 -14.97 -16.13
C LEU A 265 -4.97 -15.07 -15.04
N GLU A 266 -4.71 -16.28 -14.54
CA GLU A 266 -3.69 -16.58 -13.52
C GLU A 266 -2.30 -16.14 -14.00
N ALA A 267 -1.92 -16.54 -15.22
CA ALA A 267 -0.62 -16.19 -15.79
C ALA A 267 -0.49 -14.68 -16.06
N LEU A 268 -1.58 -14.03 -16.49
CA LEU A 268 -1.61 -12.59 -16.67
C LEU A 268 -1.49 -11.84 -15.34
N ALA A 269 -2.23 -12.27 -14.31
CA ALA A 269 -2.17 -11.68 -12.98
C ALA A 269 -0.77 -11.82 -12.39
N GLU A 270 -0.16 -13.01 -12.52
CA GLU A 270 1.20 -13.26 -12.05
C GLU A 270 2.20 -12.34 -12.76
N HIS A 271 2.07 -12.20 -14.08
CA HIS A 271 2.94 -11.34 -14.87
C HIS A 271 2.82 -9.87 -14.48
N ILE A 272 1.60 -9.34 -14.31
CA ILE A 272 1.36 -7.96 -13.88
C ILE A 272 2.02 -7.72 -12.52
N GLY A 273 1.82 -8.62 -11.55
CA GLY A 273 2.42 -8.47 -10.22
C GLY A 273 3.94 -8.45 -10.26
N LYS A 274 4.56 -9.37 -11.01
CA LYS A 274 6.03 -9.39 -11.19
C LYS A 274 6.55 -8.08 -11.78
N LEU A 275 5.86 -7.51 -12.77
CA LEU A 275 6.24 -6.23 -13.38
C LEU A 275 6.13 -5.06 -12.39
N LEU A 276 5.02 -4.98 -11.66
CA LEU A 276 4.81 -3.92 -10.66
C LEU A 276 5.86 -3.99 -9.54
N ILE A 277 6.10 -5.18 -9.01
CA ILE A 277 7.11 -5.41 -7.99
C ILE A 277 8.48 -4.97 -8.50
N ARG A 278 8.89 -5.48 -9.68
CA ARG A 278 10.24 -5.29 -10.20
C ARG A 278 10.53 -3.87 -10.67
N TYR A 279 9.57 -3.21 -11.31
CA TYR A 279 9.81 -1.92 -11.98
C TYR A 279 9.18 -0.72 -11.28
N VAL A 280 8.37 -0.92 -10.23
CA VAL A 280 7.84 0.17 -9.41
C VAL A 280 8.24 0.00 -7.95
N LEU A 281 7.85 -1.10 -7.32
CA LEU A 281 7.95 -1.22 -5.87
C LEU A 281 9.41 -1.36 -5.40
N ILE A 282 10.19 -2.27 -5.99
CA ILE A 282 11.61 -2.43 -5.65
C ILE A 282 12.38 -1.12 -5.86
N PRO A 283 12.31 -0.44 -7.04
CA PRO A 283 12.94 0.88 -7.22
C PRO A 283 12.54 1.90 -6.18
N LYS A 284 11.27 1.93 -5.76
CA LYS A 284 10.80 2.83 -4.71
C LYS A 284 11.41 2.48 -3.36
N ILE A 285 11.42 1.20 -2.96
CA ILE A 285 12.06 0.72 -1.72
C ILE A 285 13.52 1.14 -1.67
N ILE A 286 14.23 0.88 -2.76
CA ILE A 286 15.63 1.25 -2.89
C ILE A 286 15.80 2.76 -2.77
N GLY A 287 14.97 3.54 -3.47
CA GLY A 287 15.02 5.00 -3.42
C GLY A 287 14.86 5.54 -2.00
N VAL A 288 13.95 4.97 -1.20
CA VAL A 288 13.72 5.38 0.20
C VAL A 288 14.88 4.93 1.10
N VAL A 289 15.24 3.65 1.06
CA VAL A 289 16.30 3.09 1.92
C VAL A 289 17.67 3.72 1.63
N SER A 290 17.98 4.03 0.37
CA SER A 290 19.26 4.65 -0.01
C SER A 290 19.36 6.13 0.36
N THR A 291 18.24 6.82 0.61
CA THR A 291 18.23 8.27 0.90
C THR A 291 17.88 8.62 2.34
N ALA A 292 17.57 7.63 3.18
CA ALA A 292 17.11 7.84 4.56
C ALA A 292 18.14 8.52 5.48
N SER A 293 19.45 8.32 5.26
CA SER A 293 20.52 9.05 5.95
C SER A 293 21.86 8.92 5.22
N SER A 294 22.86 9.73 5.58
CA SER A 294 24.23 9.60 5.05
C SER A 294 24.89 8.27 5.43
N GLU A 295 24.59 7.74 6.62
CA GLU A 295 25.04 6.41 7.05
C GLU A 295 24.33 5.28 6.30
N ALA A 296 23.03 5.43 6.03
CA ALA A 296 22.27 4.48 5.22
C ALA A 296 22.76 4.43 3.77
N ALA A 297 23.10 5.58 3.18
CA ALA A 297 23.69 5.65 1.83
C ALA A 297 25.03 4.90 1.74
N ASN A 298 25.94 5.12 2.71
CA ASN A 298 27.23 4.43 2.77
C ASN A 298 27.06 2.91 2.96
N THR A 299 26.11 2.50 3.81
CA THR A 299 25.76 1.09 4.01
C THR A 299 25.19 0.49 2.72
N TRP A 300 24.33 1.21 2.01
CA TRP A 300 23.71 0.75 0.77
C TRP A 300 24.72 0.50 -0.35
N ASP A 301 25.68 1.41 -0.52
CA ASP A 301 26.76 1.26 -1.51
C ASP A 301 27.66 0.06 -1.21
N SER A 302 27.82 -0.29 0.07
CA SER A 302 28.62 -1.44 0.52
C SER A 302 27.95 -2.81 0.28
N LEU A 303 26.62 -2.85 0.07
CA LEU A 303 25.90 -4.10 -0.16
C LEU A 303 26.35 -4.78 -1.47
N SER A 304 26.28 -6.10 -1.51
CA SER A 304 26.62 -6.85 -2.73
C SER A 304 25.66 -6.53 -3.87
N ASP A 305 26.17 -6.44 -5.10
CA ASP A 305 25.31 -6.37 -6.30
C ASP A 305 24.57 -7.68 -6.56
N ASP A 306 25.08 -8.79 -6.04
CA ASP A 306 24.41 -10.08 -6.03
C ASP A 306 23.39 -10.12 -4.89
N TYR A 307 22.11 -9.93 -5.25
CA TYR A 307 20.98 -9.92 -4.32
C TYR A 307 20.91 -11.14 -3.40
N LYS A 308 21.49 -12.29 -3.79
CA LYS A 308 21.53 -13.50 -2.97
C LYS A 308 22.51 -13.41 -1.79
N LYS A 309 23.48 -12.49 -1.85
CA LYS A 309 24.51 -12.29 -0.83
C LYS A 309 24.22 -11.12 0.09
N VAL A 310 23.13 -10.40 -0.17
CA VAL A 310 22.71 -9.27 0.67
C VAL A 310 22.05 -9.82 1.94
N PRO A 311 22.47 -9.38 3.13
CA PRO A 311 21.83 -9.77 4.38
C PRO A 311 20.53 -8.96 4.57
N TRP A 312 19.49 -9.28 3.80
CA TRP A 312 18.26 -8.48 3.75
C TRP A 312 17.59 -8.26 5.10
N GLU A 313 17.70 -9.22 6.02
CA GLU A 313 17.18 -9.14 7.39
C GLU A 313 17.85 -8.07 8.24
N GLU A 314 19.11 -7.71 7.90
CA GLU A 314 19.87 -6.64 8.55
C GLU A 314 19.65 -5.28 7.87
N THR A 315 18.89 -5.24 6.77
CA THR A 315 18.58 -4.00 6.05
C THR A 315 17.17 -3.51 6.38
N ASN A 316 16.97 -2.19 6.29
CA ASN A 316 15.64 -1.58 6.44
C ASN A 316 14.66 -1.97 5.32
N VAL A 317 15.09 -2.74 4.30
CA VAL A 317 14.18 -3.31 3.30
C VAL A 317 13.15 -4.23 3.95
N GLY A 318 13.54 -4.94 5.02
CA GLY A 318 12.66 -5.83 5.78
C GLY A 318 11.48 -5.12 6.46
N ASP A 319 11.53 -3.80 6.61
CA ASP A 319 10.44 -2.98 7.14
C ASP A 319 9.35 -2.75 6.08
N PHE A 320 9.73 -2.76 4.80
CA PHE A 320 8.84 -2.61 3.65
C PHE A 320 8.26 -3.97 3.23
N ARG A 321 7.46 -4.57 4.10
CA ARG A 321 6.80 -5.87 3.86
C ARG A 321 5.61 -5.77 2.89
N SER A 322 5.61 -4.92 1.88
CA SER A 322 4.40 -4.69 1.07
C SER A 322 3.89 -5.97 0.39
N ILE A 323 2.56 -6.10 0.31
CA ILE A 323 1.88 -7.21 -0.38
C ILE A 323 1.15 -6.63 -1.58
N VAL A 324 1.31 -7.24 -2.75
CA VAL A 324 0.55 -6.88 -3.95
C VAL A 324 -0.59 -7.85 -4.13
N LYS A 325 -1.83 -7.37 -4.10
CA LYS A 325 -3.03 -8.13 -4.42
C LYS A 325 -3.52 -7.72 -5.81
N ILE A 326 -3.76 -8.71 -6.67
CA ILE A 326 -4.27 -8.49 -8.03
C ILE A 326 -5.54 -9.30 -8.19
N LYS A 327 -6.60 -8.64 -8.64
CA LYS A 327 -7.85 -9.27 -9.03
C LYS A 327 -8.11 -8.97 -10.50
N LEU A 328 -8.29 -10.01 -11.30
CA LEU A 328 -8.69 -9.92 -12.71
C LEU A 328 -10.06 -10.53 -12.91
N GLU A 329 -10.90 -9.85 -13.67
CA GLU A 329 -12.23 -10.30 -14.04
C GLU A 329 -12.43 -10.19 -15.54
N LYS A 330 -13.07 -11.18 -16.14
CA LYS A 330 -13.35 -11.21 -17.58
C LYS A 330 -14.86 -11.17 -17.82
N PRO A 331 -15.47 -9.96 -17.79
CA PRO A 331 -16.91 -9.82 -17.95
C PRO A 331 -17.38 -10.26 -19.35
N GLY A 332 -18.61 -10.76 -19.42
CA GLY A 332 -19.30 -11.04 -20.69
C GLY A 332 -18.99 -12.38 -21.36
N ILE A 333 -18.18 -13.26 -20.76
CA ILE A 333 -18.07 -14.66 -21.23
C ILE A 333 -19.36 -15.43 -20.95
N TYR A 334 -19.85 -15.30 -19.72
CA TYR A 334 -21.06 -15.96 -19.24
C TYR A 334 -22.11 -14.90 -18.93
N MET A 335 -23.38 -15.23 -19.14
CA MET A 335 -24.50 -14.30 -18.88
C MET A 335 -24.88 -14.26 -17.39
N ASP A 336 -24.61 -15.35 -16.68
CA ASP A 336 -24.99 -15.59 -15.29
C ASP A 336 -23.86 -15.30 -14.29
N THR A 337 -22.62 -15.09 -14.77
CA THR A 337 -21.47 -14.86 -13.90
C THR A 337 -20.32 -14.13 -14.59
N ILE A 338 -19.43 -13.56 -13.78
CA ILE A 338 -18.17 -12.96 -14.21
C ILE A 338 -17.04 -13.82 -13.66
N PRO A 339 -16.33 -14.59 -14.49
CA PRO A 339 -15.18 -15.36 -14.05
C PRO A 339 -14.02 -14.41 -13.72
N GLY A 340 -13.24 -14.77 -12.71
CA GLY A 340 -12.07 -14.00 -12.30
C GLY A 340 -11.09 -14.80 -11.45
N VAL A 341 -9.92 -14.22 -11.24
CA VAL A 341 -8.87 -14.71 -10.35
C VAL A 341 -8.47 -13.60 -9.40
N GLU A 342 -8.13 -13.98 -8.17
CA GLU A 342 -7.52 -13.09 -7.19
C GLU A 342 -6.25 -13.76 -6.67
N MET A 343 -5.17 -12.99 -6.57
CA MET A 343 -3.88 -13.47 -6.09
C MET A 343 -3.18 -12.41 -5.24
N SER A 344 -2.36 -12.88 -4.30
CA SER A 344 -1.56 -12.03 -3.42
C SER A 344 -0.09 -12.45 -3.52
N MET A 345 0.80 -11.48 -3.61
CA MET A 345 2.26 -11.69 -3.71
C MET A 345 2.97 -10.95 -2.58
N ASP A 346 3.60 -11.70 -1.69
CA ASP A 346 4.58 -11.18 -0.73
C ASP A 346 5.97 -11.28 -1.35
N PHE A 347 6.56 -10.14 -1.67
CA PHE A 347 7.82 -10.06 -2.40
C PHE A 347 9.01 -9.69 -1.52
N GLN A 348 8.90 -9.90 -0.20
CA GLN A 348 10.04 -9.80 0.69
C GLN A 348 11.25 -10.57 0.14
N PRO A 349 12.47 -10.01 0.22
CA PRO A 349 13.67 -10.61 -0.34
C PRO A 349 14.19 -11.78 0.53
N GLN A 350 13.36 -12.81 0.74
CA GLN A 350 13.73 -14.01 1.48
C GLN A 350 14.05 -15.15 0.51
N PRO A 351 15.09 -15.97 0.75
CA PRO A 351 15.49 -17.07 -0.15
C PRO A 351 14.41 -18.12 -0.41
N ASN A 352 13.44 -18.27 0.50
CA ASN A 352 12.29 -19.16 0.38
C ASN A 352 11.09 -18.54 -0.36
N SER A 353 11.12 -17.24 -0.65
CA SER A 353 10.06 -16.55 -1.38
C SER A 353 10.10 -16.93 -2.87
N PRO A 354 8.95 -17.25 -3.50
CA PRO A 354 8.88 -17.52 -4.94
C PRO A 354 9.17 -16.27 -5.80
N TYR A 355 9.32 -15.09 -5.18
CA TYR A 355 9.57 -13.82 -5.84
C TYR A 355 10.97 -13.24 -5.54
N PHE A 356 11.85 -14.03 -4.91
CA PHE A 356 13.19 -13.56 -4.53
C PHE A 356 14.03 -13.13 -5.74
N ASP A 357 13.85 -13.80 -6.89
CA ASP A 357 14.54 -13.50 -8.14
C ASP A 357 14.18 -12.13 -8.73
N LEU A 358 13.03 -11.55 -8.34
CA LEU A 358 12.65 -10.19 -8.74
C LEU A 358 13.60 -9.11 -8.20
N TRP A 359 14.44 -9.44 -7.22
CA TRP A 359 15.51 -8.58 -6.70
C TRP A 359 16.81 -8.68 -7.51
N GLU A 360 16.89 -9.51 -8.55
CA GLU A 360 18.07 -9.54 -9.41
C GLU A 360 18.32 -8.17 -10.05
N ASN A 361 19.55 -7.67 -9.90
CA ASN A 361 19.98 -6.33 -10.32
C ASN A 361 19.25 -5.17 -9.61
N TYR A 362 18.76 -5.37 -8.39
CA TYR A 362 17.96 -4.40 -7.63
C TYR A 362 18.47 -2.95 -7.72
N LYS A 363 19.77 -2.70 -7.50
CA LYS A 363 20.37 -1.35 -7.57
C LYS A 363 20.21 -0.62 -8.92
N LYS A 364 20.00 -1.36 -10.02
CA LYS A 364 19.87 -0.83 -11.38
C LYS A 364 18.41 -0.75 -11.84
N LEU A 365 17.47 -1.26 -11.03
CA LEU A 365 16.05 -1.22 -11.37
C LEU A 365 15.55 0.22 -11.37
N LYS A 366 14.75 0.56 -12.37
CA LYS A 366 14.19 1.89 -12.61
C LYS A 366 12.72 1.74 -12.94
N THR A 367 11.99 2.83 -12.76
CA THR A 367 10.61 2.95 -13.22
C THR A 367 10.60 3.62 -14.59
N PRO A 368 9.77 3.15 -15.55
CA PRO A 368 9.59 3.83 -16.83
C PRO A 368 9.18 5.30 -16.63
N GLU A 369 9.61 6.16 -17.54
CA GLU A 369 9.26 7.58 -17.49
C GLU A 369 7.74 7.81 -17.69
N ARG A 370 7.25 8.92 -17.13
CA ARG A 370 5.87 9.40 -17.30
C ARG A 370 5.82 10.42 -18.44
N SER A 371 5.02 10.29 -19.48
CA SER A 371 4.31 9.13 -20.04
C SER A 371 5.21 8.35 -21.01
N TYR A 372 5.21 7.03 -20.94
CA TYR A 372 6.01 6.20 -21.84
C TYR A 372 5.25 5.83 -23.12
N ASN A 373 5.79 6.22 -24.29
CA ASN A 373 5.13 6.04 -25.59
C ASN A 373 5.48 4.71 -26.31
N GLY A 374 6.48 3.96 -25.85
CA GLY A 374 6.89 2.68 -26.46
C GLY A 374 6.19 1.45 -25.88
N THR A 375 6.64 0.25 -26.29
CA THR A 375 6.18 -1.00 -25.67
C THR A 375 6.98 -1.30 -24.40
N LEU A 376 6.31 -1.85 -23.39
CA LEU A 376 6.97 -2.22 -22.13
C LEU A 376 8.06 -3.27 -22.37
N LYS A 377 7.85 -4.19 -23.33
CA LYS A 377 8.89 -5.16 -23.74
C LYS A 377 10.15 -4.50 -24.29
N ASP A 378 10.01 -3.51 -25.16
CA ASP A 378 11.16 -2.80 -25.75
C ASP A 378 11.89 -2.00 -24.67
N TRP A 379 11.15 -1.32 -23.79
CA TRP A 379 11.73 -0.59 -22.65
C TRP A 379 12.55 -1.50 -21.74
N ILE A 380 12.01 -2.68 -21.41
CA ILE A 380 12.72 -3.67 -20.59
C ILE A 380 13.98 -4.15 -21.32
N ALA A 381 13.89 -4.47 -22.62
CA ALA A 381 15.04 -4.95 -23.40
C ALA A 381 16.16 -3.90 -23.52
N GLU A 382 15.80 -2.62 -23.61
CA GLU A 382 16.75 -1.50 -23.67
C GLU A 382 17.46 -1.27 -22.33
N ASN A 383 16.71 -1.30 -21.23
CA ASN A 383 17.26 -0.99 -19.90
C ASN A 383 17.91 -2.21 -19.21
N TYR A 384 17.46 -3.42 -19.57
CA TYR A 384 17.91 -4.68 -19.00
C TYR A 384 18.14 -5.71 -20.11
N PRO A 385 19.11 -5.47 -21.02
CA PRO A 385 19.41 -6.39 -22.10
C PRO A 385 19.72 -7.77 -21.49
N GLU A 386 19.03 -8.80 -21.98
CA GLU A 386 19.26 -10.17 -21.52
C GLU A 386 20.75 -10.51 -21.71
N GLU A 387 21.38 -11.02 -20.65
CA GLU A 387 22.72 -11.60 -20.81
C GLU A 387 22.67 -12.68 -21.90
N PRO A 388 23.71 -12.80 -22.76
CA PRO A 388 23.70 -13.69 -23.91
C PRO A 388 23.22 -15.10 -23.52
N LEU A 389 22.37 -15.73 -24.34
CA LEU A 389 21.82 -17.08 -24.14
C LEU A 389 22.84 -18.14 -23.66
N ALA A 390 24.10 -18.00 -24.07
CA ALA A 390 25.21 -18.86 -23.63
C ALA A 390 25.51 -18.76 -22.12
N TYR A 391 25.35 -17.57 -21.52
CA TYR A 391 25.54 -17.34 -20.10
C TYR A 391 24.36 -17.87 -19.26
N ARG A 392 23.12 -17.70 -19.73
CA ARG A 392 21.94 -18.34 -19.11
C ARG A 392 22.02 -19.85 -19.07
N LYS A 393 22.40 -20.49 -20.19
CA LYS A 393 22.59 -21.94 -20.23
C LYS A 393 23.61 -22.40 -19.18
N ARG A 394 24.73 -21.69 -19.05
CA ARG A 394 25.73 -21.97 -18.02
C ARG A 394 25.22 -21.76 -16.59
N LYS A 395 24.40 -20.73 -16.35
CA LYS A 395 23.81 -20.44 -15.02
C LYS A 395 22.74 -21.48 -14.65
N LEU A 396 21.96 -21.95 -15.63
CA LEU A 396 20.99 -23.03 -15.47
C LEU A 396 21.68 -24.38 -15.21
N GLU A 397 22.69 -24.73 -16.03
CA GLU A 397 23.51 -25.94 -15.86
C GLU A 397 24.24 -25.93 -14.50
N ALA A 398 24.76 -24.78 -14.06
CA ALA A 398 25.37 -24.64 -12.74
C ALA A 398 24.34 -24.83 -11.61
N SER A 399 23.14 -24.27 -11.76
CA SER A 399 22.05 -24.42 -10.78
C SER A 399 21.54 -25.86 -10.69
N GLU A 400 21.40 -26.56 -11.83
CA GLU A 400 21.03 -27.98 -11.87
C GLU A 400 22.12 -28.86 -11.25
N THR A 401 23.40 -28.50 -11.45
CA THR A 401 24.54 -29.20 -10.86
C THR A 401 24.56 -29.06 -9.33
N GLU A 402 24.28 -27.86 -8.80
CA GLU A 402 24.18 -27.63 -7.35
C GLU A 402 22.96 -28.33 -6.72
N LEU A 403 21.83 -28.38 -7.44
CA LEU A 403 20.66 -29.14 -7.02
C LEU A 403 20.94 -30.66 -6.98
N ALA A 404 21.68 -31.17 -7.96
CA ALA A 404 22.08 -32.58 -8.03
C ALA A 404 23.08 -32.95 -6.92
N LYS A 405 24.01 -32.06 -6.56
CA LYS A 405 24.91 -32.23 -5.41
C LYS A 405 24.13 -32.26 -4.09
N SER A 406 23.16 -31.36 -3.93
CA SER A 406 22.32 -31.30 -2.73
C SER A 406 21.46 -32.56 -2.54
N ARG A 407 20.94 -33.13 -3.64
CA ARG A 407 20.22 -34.41 -3.62
C ARG A 407 21.13 -35.58 -3.23
N LYS A 408 22.36 -35.65 -3.78
CA LYS A 408 23.34 -36.67 -3.40
C LYS A 408 23.72 -36.61 -1.91
N ILE A 409 23.93 -35.41 -1.38
CA ILE A 409 24.22 -35.22 0.06
C ILE A 409 23.05 -35.72 0.92
N THR A 410 21.81 -35.47 0.47
CA THR A 410 20.60 -35.93 1.18
C THR A 410 20.46 -37.47 1.11
N GLU A 411 20.88 -38.10 0.02
CA GLU A 411 20.89 -39.57 -0.13
C GLU A 411 22.02 -40.24 0.67
N GLU A 412 23.20 -39.61 0.78
CA GLU A 412 24.31 -40.09 1.61
C GLU A 412 23.98 -40.03 3.11
N ILE A 413 23.29 -38.97 3.56
CA ILE A 413 22.82 -38.85 4.96
C ILE A 413 21.79 -39.94 5.29
N ASN A 414 20.91 -40.28 4.35
CA ASN A 414 19.86 -41.29 4.56
C ASN A 414 20.32 -42.74 4.37
N SER A 415 21.56 -42.97 3.90
CA SER A 415 22.11 -44.32 3.65
C SER A 415 23.08 -44.82 4.72
N HIS A 416 23.35 -44.03 5.77
CA HIS A 416 24.05 -44.49 6.97
C HIS A 416 23.06 -44.98 8.03
N PRO A 417 22.89 -46.30 8.24
CA PRO A 417 22.07 -46.82 9.33
C PRO A 417 22.76 -46.54 10.68
N SER A 418 22.01 -45.95 11.61
CA SER A 418 22.40 -45.76 13.00
C SER A 418 22.72 -47.10 13.67
N SER A 419 24.00 -47.39 13.90
CA SER A 419 24.43 -48.48 14.78
C SER A 419 24.25 -48.03 16.24
N SER A 420 23.07 -48.28 16.81
CA SER A 420 22.91 -48.28 18.26
C SER A 420 23.19 -49.69 18.77
N ASP A 421 24.41 -49.91 19.27
CA ASP A 421 24.73 -51.07 20.12
C ASP A 421 24.09 -50.87 21.51
N PRO A 422 23.36 -51.87 22.04
CA PRO A 422 22.90 -51.86 23.43
C PRO A 422 23.74 -52.83 24.26
N THR A 423 24.72 -52.35 25.05
CA THR A 423 25.19 -53.10 26.24
C THR A 423 26.01 -52.27 27.23
N THR A 424 25.55 -52.32 28.50
CA THR A 424 26.30 -52.32 29.77
C THR A 424 27.22 -51.15 30.13
N SER A 425 26.86 -50.33 31.12
CA SER A 425 26.98 -50.58 32.58
C SER A 425 26.25 -49.50 33.37
#